data_AF-A0A8C3F0P6-F1
#
_entry.id   AF-A0A8C3F0P6-F1
#
_cell.length_a   1.000
_cell.length_b   1.000
_cell.length_c   1.000
_cell.angle_alpha   90.00
_cell.angle_beta   90.00
_cell.angle_gamma   90.00
#
_symmetry.space_group_name_H-M   'P 1'
#
loop_
_entity.id
_entity.type
_entity.pdbx_description
1 polymer ?
#
loop_
_entity_poly.entity_id
_entity_poly.type
_entity_poly.pdbx_seq_one_letter_code
_entity_poly.pdbx_strand_id
1 'polypeptide(L)'
;MPTTTPSYVGNLSRDVTEVLILQLFSQIGPCKSCKMITEQPDSRRVNSSVGFSVLQHTSNDPYCFVEFYEHRDAAAALAAMNGRKILGKEVKVNWATTPSSQKKDTSNHFHVFVGDLSPEITTEDIKSAFAPFGKISIAHKNGQDLEG
;
A
#
# COMPACT_ATOMS: atom_id res chain seq x y z
N MET A 1 17.33 10.54 -10.98
CA MET A 1 16.20 10.68 -11.92
C MET A 1 15.04 11.24 -11.13
N PRO A 2 14.38 12.34 -11.53
CA PRO A 2 13.19 12.80 -10.81
C PRO A 2 12.09 11.76 -10.99
N THR A 3 11.83 11.00 -9.93
CA THR A 3 10.70 10.09 -9.86
C THR A 3 9.48 10.93 -9.49
N THR A 4 8.71 11.39 -10.47
CA THR A 4 7.49 12.14 -10.19
C THR A 4 6.52 11.21 -9.45
N THR A 5 6.12 11.58 -8.23
CA THR A 5 5.21 10.77 -7.42
C THR A 5 3.81 10.85 -7.99
N PRO A 6 3.15 9.73 -8.32
CA PRO A 6 1.77 9.77 -8.75
C PRO A 6 0.85 10.25 -7.63
N SER A 7 -0.33 10.74 -7.98
CA SER A 7 -1.38 11.11 -7.04
C SER A 7 -2.45 10.03 -7.03
N TYR A 8 -2.76 9.50 -5.86
CA TYR A 8 -3.90 8.63 -5.62
C TYR A 8 -5.17 9.49 -5.51
N VAL A 9 -6.22 9.08 -6.20
CA VAL A 9 -7.54 9.72 -6.14
C VAL A 9 -8.58 8.65 -5.81
N GLY A 10 -9.11 8.67 -4.60
CA GLY A 10 -10.10 7.71 -4.11
C GLY A 10 -11.46 8.34 -3.81
N ASN A 11 -12.39 7.50 -3.35
CA ASN A 11 -13.77 7.90 -3.04
C ASN A 11 -14.51 8.47 -4.26
N LEU A 12 -14.21 7.95 -5.46
CA LEU A 12 -14.84 8.40 -6.70
C LEU A 12 -16.25 7.82 -6.82
N SER A 13 -17.16 8.52 -7.51
CA SER A 13 -18.44 7.91 -7.92
C SER A 13 -18.20 6.88 -9.02
N ARG A 14 -19.10 5.90 -9.14
CA ARG A 14 -19.07 4.91 -10.24
C ARG A 14 -19.31 5.53 -11.61
N ASP A 15 -19.94 6.70 -11.63
CA ASP A 15 -20.15 7.51 -12.83
C ASP A 15 -18.90 8.33 -13.22
N VAL A 16 -17.90 8.40 -12.33
CA VAL A 16 -16.64 9.08 -12.65
C VAL A 16 -15.85 8.22 -13.63
N THR A 17 -15.54 8.80 -14.78
CA THR A 17 -14.70 8.16 -15.79
C THR A 17 -13.28 8.69 -15.75
N GLU A 18 -12.35 7.90 -16.29
CA GLU A 18 -10.95 8.30 -16.44
C GLU A 18 -10.80 9.62 -17.19
N VAL A 19 -11.59 9.80 -18.26
CA VAL A 19 -11.62 11.02 -19.06
C VAL A 19 -12.01 12.24 -18.23
N LEU A 20 -13.00 12.10 -17.33
CA LEU A 20 -13.41 13.19 -16.45
C LEU A 20 -12.28 13.59 -15.50
N ILE A 21 -11.59 12.62 -14.90
CA ILE A 21 -10.44 12.88 -14.03
C ILE A 21 -9.33 13.58 -14.81
N LEU A 22 -8.97 13.09 -15.99
CA LEU A 22 -7.97 13.75 -16.84
C LEU A 22 -8.35 15.20 -17.16
N GLN A 23 -9.60 15.46 -17.54
CA GLN A 23 -10.08 16.80 -17.85
C GLN A 23 -10.00 17.75 -16.65
N LEU A 24 -10.32 17.26 -15.44
CA LEU A 24 -10.24 18.06 -14.22
C LEU A 24 -8.79 18.33 -13.82
N PHE A 25 -7.92 17.33 -13.88
CA PHE A 25 -6.53 17.44 -13.47
C PHE A 25 -5.69 18.20 -14.51
N SER A 26 -6.06 18.14 -15.79
CA SER A 26 -5.43 18.90 -16.89
C SER A 26 -5.60 20.41 -16.77
N GLN A 27 -6.59 20.89 -16.00
CA GLN A 27 -6.74 22.32 -15.70
C GLN A 27 -5.65 22.85 -14.77
N ILE A 28 -5.00 21.94 -14.01
CA ILE A 28 -3.96 22.29 -13.04
C ILE A 28 -2.58 22.14 -13.67
N GLY A 29 -2.38 21.06 -14.43
CA GLY A 29 -1.14 20.84 -15.18
C GLY A 29 -1.24 19.65 -16.13
N PRO A 30 -0.29 19.51 -17.05
CA PRO A 30 -0.29 18.41 -18.02
C PRO A 30 -0.18 17.06 -17.29
N CYS A 31 -1.19 16.21 -17.49
CA CYS A 31 -1.21 14.84 -17.00
C CYS A 31 -0.39 13.95 -17.94
N LYS A 32 0.51 13.15 -17.39
CA LYS A 32 1.32 12.18 -18.11
C LYS A 32 0.58 10.85 -18.29
N SER A 33 -0.11 10.39 -17.24
CA SER A 33 -0.89 9.16 -17.29
C SER A 33 -1.98 9.17 -16.23
N CYS A 34 -3.08 8.50 -16.50
CA CYS A 34 -4.10 8.20 -15.51
C CYS A 34 -4.45 6.71 -15.59
N LYS A 35 -4.69 6.08 -14.46
CA LYS A 35 -5.13 4.69 -14.41
C LYS A 35 -6.30 4.56 -13.49
N MET A 36 -7.50 4.38 -14.04
CA MET A 36 -8.70 4.11 -13.26
C MET A 36 -8.78 2.63 -12.86
N ILE A 37 -9.10 2.39 -11.59
CA ILE A 37 -9.24 1.07 -10.98
C ILE A 37 -10.61 1.03 -10.32
N THR A 38 -11.50 0.32 -10.99
CA THR A 38 -12.81 -0.06 -10.47
C THR A 38 -12.67 -1.51 -10.02
N GLU A 39 -12.72 -1.82 -8.72
CA GLU A 39 -12.84 -3.21 -8.29
C GLU A 39 -14.17 -3.75 -8.81
N GLN A 40 -14.11 -4.44 -9.95
CA GLN A 40 -15.23 -5.17 -10.50
C GLN A 40 -15.42 -6.43 -9.66
N PRO A 41 -16.58 -6.64 -9.03
CA PRO A 41 -16.83 -7.84 -8.23
C PRO A 41 -16.75 -9.15 -9.04
N ASP A 42 -16.67 -9.09 -10.38
CA ASP A 42 -17.00 -10.22 -11.24
C ASP A 42 -15.86 -10.82 -12.08
N SER A 43 -14.59 -10.43 -11.90
CA SER A 43 -13.51 -10.98 -12.74
C SER A 43 -12.58 -11.99 -12.06
N ARG A 44 -12.85 -12.41 -10.81
CA ARG A 44 -12.02 -13.40 -10.08
C ARG A 44 -12.77 -14.41 -9.18
N ARG A 45 -14.07 -14.68 -9.40
CA ARG A 45 -14.78 -15.74 -8.65
C ARG A 45 -15.77 -16.57 -9.48
N VAL A 46 -15.38 -17.04 -10.67
CA VAL A 46 -16.08 -18.15 -11.36
C VAL A 46 -15.31 -19.45 -11.18
N ASN A 47 -14.85 -19.72 -9.96
CA ASN A 47 -14.32 -21.03 -9.61
C ASN A 47 -14.63 -21.33 -8.15
N SER A 48 -15.43 -22.38 -7.98
CA SER A 48 -15.72 -23.08 -6.74
C SER A 48 -16.89 -22.55 -5.91
N SER A 49 -18.00 -23.25 -6.15
CA SER A 49 -19.18 -23.42 -5.31
C SER A 49 -18.88 -23.41 -3.80
N VAL A 50 -19.92 -23.02 -3.06
CA VAL A 50 -20.12 -23.05 -1.61
C VAL A 50 -19.32 -22.05 -0.78
N GLY A 51 -19.98 -20.94 -0.43
CA GLY A 51 -19.47 -19.96 0.51
C GLY A 51 -20.33 -18.72 0.50
N PHE A 52 -21.33 -18.71 1.37
CA PHE A 52 -22.14 -17.56 1.78
C PHE A 52 -21.22 -16.34 2.05
N SER A 53 -21.00 -15.48 1.05
CA SER A 53 -20.24 -14.25 1.19
C SER A 53 -21.22 -13.12 1.51
N VAL A 54 -21.89 -13.24 2.66
CA VAL A 54 -22.43 -12.11 3.38
C VAL A 54 -21.36 -11.72 4.39
N LEU A 55 -20.32 -11.00 3.98
CA LEU A 55 -19.53 -10.16 4.89
C LEU A 55 -18.87 -9.04 4.09
N GLN A 56 -19.14 -7.81 4.54
CA GLN A 56 -18.60 -6.52 4.11
C GLN A 56 -19.11 -5.97 2.76
N HIS A 57 -20.22 -5.22 2.83
CA HIS A 57 -20.29 -3.93 2.13
C HIS A 57 -19.15 -3.02 2.64
N THR A 58 -17.91 -3.27 2.22
CA THR A 58 -16.89 -2.23 2.21
C THR A 58 -17.10 -1.48 0.91
N SER A 59 -17.49 -0.21 1.00
CA SER A 59 -17.70 0.67 -0.15
C SER A 59 -16.50 0.58 -1.10
N ASN A 60 -16.63 -0.24 -2.15
CA ASN A 60 -15.66 -0.39 -3.22
C ASN A 60 -15.82 0.81 -4.15
N ASP A 61 -15.54 1.99 -3.61
CA ASP A 61 -15.54 3.21 -4.41
C ASP A 61 -14.36 3.13 -5.37
N PRO A 62 -14.59 3.38 -6.66
CA PRO A 62 -13.50 3.41 -7.62
C PRO A 62 -12.44 4.43 -7.21
N TYR A 63 -11.21 4.15 -7.64
CA TYR A 63 -10.08 5.02 -7.42
C TYR A 63 -9.22 5.08 -8.68
N CYS A 64 -8.36 6.08 -8.79
CA CYS A 64 -7.42 6.17 -9.88
C CYS A 64 -6.07 6.73 -9.42
N PHE A 65 -5.06 6.54 -10.26
CA PHE A 65 -3.75 7.15 -10.10
C PHE A 65 -3.50 8.12 -11.22
N VAL A 66 -3.14 9.35 -10.90
CA VAL A 66 -2.81 10.40 -11.87
C VAL A 66 -1.34 10.76 -11.73
N GLU A 67 -0.58 10.59 -12.80
CA GLU A 67 0.82 10.99 -12.89
C GLU A 67 0.91 12.29 -13.69
N PHE A 68 1.64 13.27 -13.16
CA PHE A 68 1.93 14.54 -13.83
C PHE A 68 3.34 14.52 -14.42
N TYR A 69 3.62 15.42 -15.36
CA TYR A 69 4.99 15.63 -15.83
C TYR A 69 5.85 16.26 -14.73
N GLU A 70 5.31 17.27 -14.03
CA GLU A 70 6.01 18.01 -12.99
C GLU A 70 5.45 17.69 -11.59
N HIS A 71 6.33 17.65 -10.59
CA HIS A 71 5.91 17.45 -9.20
C HIS A 71 5.08 18.62 -8.66
N ARG A 72 5.38 19.85 -9.10
CA ARG A 72 4.65 21.05 -8.71
C ARG A 72 3.17 20.96 -9.07
N ASP A 73 2.87 20.46 -10.27
CA ASP A 73 1.49 20.30 -10.75
C ASP A 73 0.74 19.24 -9.94
N ALA A 74 1.43 18.14 -9.62
CA ALA A 74 0.87 17.11 -8.76
C ALA A 74 0.52 17.66 -7.36
N ALA A 75 1.35 18.56 -6.82
CA ALA A 75 1.15 19.14 -5.48
C ALA A 75 0.00 20.14 -5.49
N ALA A 76 -0.08 20.97 -6.53
CA ALA A 76 -1.20 21.85 -6.77
C ALA A 76 -2.51 21.05 -6.93
N ALA A 77 -2.48 19.93 -7.66
CA ALA A 77 -3.64 19.08 -7.87
C ALA A 77 -4.12 18.42 -6.57
N LEU A 78 -3.21 17.93 -5.74
CA LEU A 78 -3.55 17.41 -4.42
C LEU A 78 -4.24 18.47 -3.57
N ALA A 79 -3.67 19.68 -3.48
CA ALA A 79 -4.24 20.75 -2.67
C ALA A 79 -5.59 21.26 -3.20
N ALA A 80 -5.77 21.33 -4.53
CA ALA A 80 -6.97 21.89 -5.14
C ALA A 80 -8.12 20.88 -5.28
N MET A 81 -7.82 19.59 -5.42
CA MET A 81 -8.82 18.56 -5.71
C MET A 81 -9.18 17.71 -4.49
N ASN A 82 -8.33 17.64 -3.46
CA ASN A 82 -8.65 16.89 -2.24
C ASN A 82 -9.86 17.51 -1.50
N GLY A 83 -10.87 16.68 -1.21
CA GLY A 83 -12.13 17.11 -0.60
C GLY A 83 -13.13 17.74 -1.57
N ARG A 84 -12.81 17.84 -2.86
CA ARG A 84 -13.71 18.44 -3.85
C ARG A 84 -14.84 17.48 -4.20
N LYS A 85 -16.07 17.99 -4.34
CA LYS A 85 -17.22 17.18 -4.77
C LYS A 85 -17.20 16.97 -6.29
N ILE A 86 -17.02 15.72 -6.73
CA ILE A 86 -17.15 15.28 -8.12
C ILE A 86 -18.37 14.36 -8.20
N LEU A 87 -19.35 14.72 -9.04
CA LEU A 87 -20.60 13.98 -9.21
C LEU A 87 -21.31 13.67 -7.87
N GLY A 88 -21.29 14.64 -6.94
CA GLY A 88 -21.94 14.51 -5.63
C GLY A 88 -21.12 13.77 -4.56
N LYS A 89 -19.94 13.23 -4.88
CA LYS A 89 -19.03 12.58 -3.93
C LYS A 89 -17.74 13.37 -3.71
N GLU A 90 -17.31 13.48 -2.46
CA GLU A 90 -16.05 14.15 -2.10
C GLU A 90 -14.86 13.27 -2.43
N VAL A 91 -14.02 13.68 -3.37
CA VAL A 91 -12.86 12.88 -3.76
C VAL A 91 -11.72 13.07 -2.78
N LYS A 92 -10.95 12.01 -2.57
CA LYS A 92 -9.76 12.03 -1.69
C LYS A 92 -8.51 11.96 -2.55
N VAL A 93 -7.70 13.02 -2.53
CA VAL A 93 -6.43 13.06 -3.27
C VAL A 93 -5.28 12.95 -2.29
N ASN A 94 -4.38 12.00 -2.51
CA ASN A 94 -3.20 11.77 -1.69
C ASN A 94 -2.00 11.46 -2.58
N TRP A 95 -0.80 11.52 -2.02
CA TRP A 95 0.38 10.98 -2.70
C TRP A 95 0.26 9.46 -2.84
N ALA A 96 0.46 8.97 -4.06
CA ALA A 96 0.53 7.54 -4.30
C ALA A 96 1.87 7.03 -3.78
N THR A 97 1.82 6.29 -2.68
CA THR A 97 2.93 5.44 -2.26
C THR A 97 2.95 4.22 -3.16
N THR A 98 3.92 4.16 -4.07
CA THR A 98 4.25 2.87 -4.67
C THR A 98 4.75 1.96 -3.54
N PRO A 99 4.39 0.67 -3.49
CA PRO A 99 4.96 -0.28 -2.53
C PRO A 99 6.47 -0.55 -2.76
N SER A 100 7.16 0.31 -3.50
CA SER A 100 8.52 0.14 -4.00
C SER A 100 9.46 1.23 -3.48
N SER A 101 9.41 1.56 -2.19
CA SER A 101 10.56 2.14 -1.44
C SER A 101 10.32 2.30 0.06
N GLN A 102 9.51 1.43 0.65
CA GLN A 102 9.59 1.17 2.08
C GLN A 102 9.80 -0.32 2.33
N LYS A 103 10.73 -0.92 1.57
CA LYS A 103 11.74 -1.68 2.30
C LYS A 103 12.40 -0.63 3.19
N LYS A 104 12.11 -0.64 4.50
CA LYS A 104 13.20 -0.35 5.44
C LYS A 104 14.38 -1.10 4.87
N ASP A 105 15.48 -0.43 4.60
CA ASP A 105 16.66 -1.04 4.01
C ASP A 105 17.16 -2.12 4.97
N THR A 106 16.56 -3.31 4.88
CA THR A 106 16.99 -4.54 5.52
C THR A 106 17.83 -5.34 4.54
N SER A 107 18.28 -4.72 3.44
CA SER A 107 19.23 -5.30 2.49
C SER A 107 20.56 -5.67 3.20
N ASN A 108 20.82 -5.09 4.37
CA ASN A 108 21.93 -5.45 5.26
C ASN A 108 21.51 -6.28 6.50
N HIS A 109 20.26 -6.72 6.61
CA HIS A 109 19.78 -7.57 7.70
C HIS A 109 19.49 -8.97 7.18
N PHE A 110 20.37 -9.91 7.53
CA PHE A 110 20.17 -11.33 7.30
C PHE A 110 19.29 -11.90 8.41
N HIS A 111 18.15 -12.47 8.03
CA HIS A 111 17.26 -13.18 8.96
C HIS A 111 17.55 -14.67 8.88
N VAL A 112 18.05 -15.25 9.97
CA VAL A 112 18.26 -16.70 10.11
C VAL A 112 17.19 -17.24 11.05
N PHE A 113 16.41 -18.21 10.58
CA PHE A 113 15.45 -18.94 11.41
C PHE A 113 16.11 -20.21 11.90
N VAL A 114 16.18 -20.38 13.22
CA VAL A 114 16.70 -21.59 13.87
C VAL A 114 15.52 -22.33 14.46
N GLY A 115 15.10 -23.41 13.79
CA GLY A 115 14.13 -24.38 14.30
C GLY A 115 14.80 -25.48 15.12
N ASP A 116 14.00 -26.38 15.70
CA ASP A 116 14.49 -27.55 16.46
C ASP A 116 15.37 -27.23 17.68
N LEU A 117 15.20 -26.03 18.26
CA LEU A 117 15.81 -25.71 19.55
C LEU A 117 15.03 -26.39 20.67
N SER A 118 15.74 -27.15 21.52
CA SER A 118 15.16 -27.72 22.74
C SER A 118 14.49 -26.63 23.58
N PRO A 119 13.39 -26.93 24.29
CA PRO A 119 12.64 -25.93 25.05
C PRO A 119 13.46 -25.25 26.16
N GLU A 120 14.53 -25.92 26.64
CA GLU A 120 15.52 -25.42 27.58
C GLU A 120 16.49 -24.39 27.01
N ILE A 121 16.60 -24.27 25.68
CA ILE A 121 17.47 -23.29 25.03
C ILE A 121 16.89 -21.89 25.22
N THR A 122 17.73 -21.00 25.77
CA THR A 122 17.39 -19.60 26.00
C THR A 122 17.89 -18.72 24.87
N THR A 123 17.41 -17.48 24.86
CA THR A 123 17.88 -16.48 23.90
C THR A 123 19.38 -16.17 24.07
N GLU A 124 19.93 -16.35 25.28
CA GLU A 124 21.35 -16.11 25.57
C GLU A 124 22.24 -17.22 25.00
N ASP A 125 21.82 -18.49 25.09
CA ASP A 125 22.51 -19.62 24.47
C ASP A 125 22.61 -19.45 22.95
N ILE A 126 21.53 -19.01 22.32
CA ILE A 126 21.51 -18.71 20.88
C ILE A 126 22.47 -17.55 20.59
N LYS A 127 22.45 -16.47 21.37
CA LYS A 127 23.39 -15.34 21.18
C LYS A 127 24.85 -15.78 21.30
N SER A 128 25.16 -16.64 22.26
CA SER A 128 26.51 -17.16 22.48
C SER A 128 26.96 -18.06 21.33
N ALA A 129 26.10 -18.99 20.88
CA ALA A 129 26.40 -19.90 19.78
C ALA A 129 26.66 -19.18 18.44
N PHE A 130 25.96 -18.07 18.21
CA PHE A 130 26.08 -17.26 16.99
C PHE A 130 27.03 -16.07 17.11
N ALA A 131 27.59 -15.80 18.30
CA ALA A 131 28.59 -14.75 18.54
C ALA A 131 29.80 -14.77 17.58
N PRO A 132 30.40 -15.92 17.21
CA PRO A 132 31.51 -15.94 16.26
C PRO A 132 31.08 -15.65 14.81
N PHE A 133 29.79 -15.75 14.49
CA PHE A 133 29.25 -15.55 13.14
C PHE A 133 28.71 -14.13 12.90
N GLY A 134 28.55 -13.32 13.95
CA GLY A 134 28.16 -11.92 13.85
C GLY A 134 27.33 -11.39 15.02
N LYS A 135 27.03 -10.09 14.99
CA LYS A 135 26.24 -9.42 16.03
C LYS A 135 24.74 -9.63 15.78
N ILE A 136 24.08 -10.43 16.62
CA ILE A 136 22.63 -10.66 16.52
C ILE A 136 21.87 -9.42 17.05
N SER A 137 21.05 -8.79 16.21
CA SER A 137 20.27 -7.60 16.60
C SER A 137 18.96 -7.93 17.33
N ILE A 138 18.32 -9.05 17.01
CA ILE A 138 17.02 -9.45 17.56
C ILE A 138 16.91 -10.97 17.54
N ALA A 139 16.57 -11.55 18.68
CA ALA A 139 16.25 -12.96 18.82
C ALA A 139 14.89 -13.05 19.52
N HIS A 140 13.92 -13.67 18.85
CA HIS A 140 12.56 -13.83 19.34
C HIS A 140 12.27 -15.33 19.39
N LYS A 141 12.10 -15.88 20.59
CA LYS A 141 11.60 -17.24 20.78
C LYS A 141 10.09 -17.18 20.61
N ASN A 142 9.57 -17.79 19.57
CA ASN A 142 8.12 -17.87 19.36
C ASN A 142 7.55 -18.79 20.46
N GLY A 143 6.85 -18.21 21.45
CA GLY A 143 6.14 -18.99 22.49
C GLY A 143 6.36 -18.61 23.96
N GLN A 144 6.91 -17.43 24.31
CA GLN A 144 6.79 -16.90 25.68
C GLN A 144 6.52 -15.39 25.71
N ASP A 145 5.25 -15.04 25.62
CA ASP A 145 4.61 -13.95 26.33
C ASP A 145 3.46 -14.64 27.10
N LEU A 146 3.15 -14.46 28.39
CA LEU A 146 3.31 -13.41 29.38
C LEU A 146 3.16 -14.08 30.75
N GLU A 147 4.01 -13.79 31.74
CA GLU A 147 3.57 -13.72 33.16
C GLU A 147 4.53 -12.80 33.93
N GLY A 148 3.97 -11.74 34.53
CA GLY A 148 4.59 -10.93 35.59
C GLY A 148 5.15 -9.58 35.17
#